data_AF-A0A3S4V3Z7-F1
#
_entry.id   AF-A0A3S4V3Z7-F1
#
_cell.length_a   1.000
_cell.length_b   1.000
_cell.length_c   1.000
_cell.angle_alpha   90.00
_cell.angle_beta   90.00
_cell.angle_gamma   90.00
#
_symmetry.space_group_name_H-M   'P 1'
#
loop_
_entity.id
_entity.type
_entity.pdbx_description
1 polymer ?
#
loop_
_entity_poly.entity_id
_entity_poly.type
_entity_poly.pdbx_seq_one_letter_code
_entity_poly.pdbx_strand_id
1 'polypeptide(L)'
;MATLTYVYAESTVVLGPLGPAHEPGSYDLCREHYGVMSAPRGWEVIRLPGVDDAPAITADDDLMALARAVREAGMLDDEVIPDSPVDPDPDSVRVVAQRGHLSVIVDSSAQPEPRPRHAGHRGH
;
A
#
# COMPACT_ATOMS: atom_id res chain seq x y z
N MET A 1 8.13 -16.14 -15.46
CA MET A 1 8.99 -15.33 -16.34
C MET A 1 9.98 -14.62 -15.45
N ALA A 2 11.22 -14.43 -15.91
CA ALA A 2 12.34 -13.96 -15.08
C ALA A 2 13.28 -13.06 -15.89
N THR A 3 14.00 -12.17 -15.22
CA THR A 3 15.03 -11.32 -15.82
C THR A 3 16.41 -11.88 -15.47
N LEU A 4 17.27 -11.99 -16.47
CA LEU A 4 18.64 -12.47 -16.38
C LEU A 4 19.62 -11.30 -16.51
N THR A 5 20.55 -11.17 -15.56
CA THR A 5 21.59 -10.13 -15.59
C THR A 5 22.98 -10.74 -15.50
N TYR A 6 23.88 -10.34 -16.40
CA TYR A 6 25.28 -10.76 -16.40
C TYR A 6 26.16 -9.71 -15.73
N VAL A 7 26.83 -10.10 -14.64
CA VAL A 7 27.82 -9.27 -13.94
C VAL A 7 29.22 -9.81 -14.27
N TYR A 8 29.74 -9.38 -15.42
CA TYR A 8 31.00 -9.89 -15.97
C TYR A 8 32.21 -9.73 -15.04
N ALA A 9 32.30 -8.60 -14.33
CA ALA A 9 33.40 -8.33 -13.42
C ALA A 9 33.50 -9.36 -12.28
N GLU A 10 32.37 -9.92 -11.89
CA GLU A 10 32.25 -10.91 -10.81
C GLU A 10 32.07 -12.33 -11.34
N SER A 11 32.09 -12.52 -12.67
CA SER A 11 31.75 -13.80 -13.31
C SER A 11 30.45 -14.39 -12.74
N THR A 12 29.42 -13.56 -12.61
CA THR A 12 28.17 -13.95 -11.96
C THR A 12 26.98 -13.70 -12.89
N VAL A 13 26.01 -14.60 -12.81
CA VAL A 13 24.72 -14.49 -13.49
C VAL A 13 23.62 -14.46 -12.42
N VAL A 14 22.80 -13.42 -12.45
CA VAL A 14 21.68 -13.24 -11.51
C VAL A 14 20.37 -13.47 -12.25
N LEU A 15 19.55 -14.36 -11.72
CA LEU A 15 18.18 -14.63 -12.13
C LEU A 15 17.23 -14.04 -11.11
N GLY A 16 16.43 -13.06 -11.51
CA GLY A 16 15.45 -12.41 -10.66
C GLY A 16 14.03 -12.47 -11.22
N PRO A 17 13.01 -12.12 -10.41
CA PRO A 17 11.67 -11.85 -10.90
C PRO A 17 11.70 -10.85 -12.07
N LEU A 18 10.67 -10.90 -12.90
CA LEU A 18 10.58 -9.98 -14.05
C LEU A 18 10.65 -8.52 -13.57
N GLY A 19 11.62 -7.77 -14.10
CA GLY A 19 11.76 -6.35 -13.80
C GLY A 19 10.60 -5.51 -14.34
N PRO A 20 10.31 -4.35 -13.74
CA PRO A 20 9.25 -3.45 -14.21
C PRO A 20 9.60 -2.74 -15.53
N ALA A 21 10.88 -2.73 -15.89
CA ALA A 21 11.39 -2.12 -17.11
C ALA A 21 12.58 -2.92 -17.64
N HIS A 22 12.83 -2.79 -18.94
CA HIS A 22 13.96 -3.42 -19.60
C HIS A 22 15.25 -2.63 -19.34
N GLU A 23 16.27 -3.29 -18.78
CA GLU A 23 17.58 -2.69 -18.53
C GLU A 23 18.61 -3.12 -19.59
N PRO A 24 19.54 -2.25 -20.00
CA PRO A 24 20.63 -2.64 -20.90
C PRO A 24 21.49 -3.77 -20.31
N GLY A 25 21.67 -4.87 -21.06
CA GLY A 25 22.43 -6.03 -20.60
C GLY A 25 21.64 -7.03 -19.75
N SER A 26 20.33 -6.79 -19.57
CA SER A 26 19.40 -7.75 -19.01
C SER A 26 18.64 -8.50 -20.11
N TYR A 27 18.18 -9.73 -19.82
CA TYR A 27 17.39 -10.55 -20.75
C TYR A 27 16.17 -11.13 -20.04
N ASP A 28 14.98 -10.89 -20.58
CA ASP A 28 13.75 -11.48 -20.07
C ASP A 28 13.51 -12.86 -20.68
N LEU A 29 13.37 -13.87 -19.82
CA LEU A 29 13.26 -15.26 -20.20
C LEU A 29 11.97 -15.87 -19.65
N CYS A 30 11.31 -16.68 -20.50
CA CYS A 30 10.18 -17.48 -20.07
C CYS A 30 10.64 -18.65 -19.19
N ARG A 31 9.67 -19.35 -18.57
CA ARG A 31 9.92 -20.47 -17.66
C ARG A 31 10.80 -21.55 -18.26
N GLU A 32 10.54 -21.89 -19.51
CA GLU A 32 11.29 -22.90 -20.22
C GLU A 32 12.74 -22.46 -20.45
N HIS A 33 12.93 -21.23 -20.95
CA HIS A 33 14.26 -20.71 -21.26
C HIS A 33 15.16 -20.52 -20.03
N TYR A 34 14.64 -20.02 -18.90
CA TYR A 34 15.49 -19.93 -17.70
C TYR A 34 15.74 -21.28 -17.03
N GLY A 35 14.91 -22.30 -17.31
CA GLY A 35 15.07 -23.65 -16.80
C GLY A 35 16.18 -24.43 -17.52
N VAL A 36 16.40 -24.15 -18.80
CA VAL A 36 17.43 -24.82 -19.63
C VAL A 36 18.69 -24.00 -19.84
N MET A 37 18.73 -22.76 -19.35
CA MET A 37 19.92 -21.93 -19.50
C MET A 37 21.11 -22.50 -18.73
N SER A 38 22.30 -22.15 -19.21
CA SER A 38 23.56 -22.44 -18.53
C SER A 38 24.42 -21.18 -18.47
N ALA A 39 25.03 -20.91 -17.34
CA ALA A 39 26.06 -19.88 -17.23
C ALA A 39 27.39 -20.35 -17.84
N PRO A 40 28.28 -19.40 -18.22
CA PRO A 40 29.62 -19.75 -18.66
C PRO A 40 30.39 -20.56 -17.60
N ARG A 41 31.42 -21.30 -18.04
CA ARG A 41 32.19 -22.16 -17.13
C ARG A 41 32.88 -21.33 -16.05
N GLY A 42 32.76 -21.75 -14.80
CA GLY A 42 33.34 -21.07 -13.64
C GLY A 42 32.56 -19.85 -13.17
N TRP A 43 31.37 -19.60 -13.72
CA TRP A 43 30.50 -18.51 -13.26
C TRP A 43 29.54 -18.97 -12.17
N GLU A 44 29.23 -18.08 -11.24
CA GLU A 44 28.23 -18.30 -10.21
C GLU A 44 26.83 -17.96 -10.74
N VAL A 45 25.83 -18.78 -10.37
CA VAL A 45 24.43 -18.53 -10.71
C VAL A 45 23.64 -18.26 -9.43
N ILE A 46 23.12 -17.05 -9.31
CA ILE A 46 22.30 -16.61 -8.17
C ILE A 46 20.85 -16.56 -8.62
N ARG A 47 19.97 -17.34 -7.98
CA ARG A 47 18.52 -17.31 -8.21
C ARG A 47 17.85 -16.61 -7.03
N LEU A 48 17.22 -15.47 -7.29
CA LEU A 48 16.49 -14.73 -6.28
C LEU A 48 15.11 -15.37 -6.02
N PRO A 49 14.53 -15.18 -4.82
CA PRO A 49 13.15 -15.59 -4.54
C PRO A 49 12.15 -15.03 -5.56
N GLY A 50 11.09 -15.77 -5.85
CA GLY A 50 10.06 -15.36 -6.82
C GLY A 50 10.36 -15.69 -8.29
N VAL A 51 11.52 -16.30 -8.61
CA VAL A 51 11.78 -16.88 -9.94
C VAL A 51 11.06 -18.21 -10.12
N ASP A 52 11.16 -19.08 -9.11
CA ASP A 52 10.62 -20.44 -9.12
C ASP A 52 9.38 -20.61 -8.24
N ASP A 53 9.10 -19.62 -7.38
CA ASP A 53 7.95 -19.64 -6.48
C ASP A 53 6.67 -19.29 -7.25
N ALA A 54 5.79 -20.29 -7.45
CA ALA A 54 4.37 -19.98 -7.42
C ALA A 54 4.08 -19.45 -5.99
N PRO A 55 3.29 -18.39 -5.81
CA PRO A 55 3.03 -17.84 -4.47
C PRO A 55 2.54 -18.99 -3.58
N ALA A 56 3.37 -19.39 -2.61
CA ALA A 56 3.12 -20.57 -1.78
C ALA A 56 2.02 -20.33 -0.74
N ILE A 57 1.45 -19.13 -0.70
CA ILE A 57 0.33 -18.74 0.13
C ILE A 57 -0.57 -17.91 -0.77
N THR A 58 -1.87 -18.18 -0.72
CA THR A 58 -2.90 -17.41 -1.44
C THR A 58 -2.70 -15.94 -1.10
N ALA A 59 -2.13 -15.14 -2.01
CA ALA A 59 -1.91 -13.71 -1.81
C ALA A 59 -3.20 -12.98 -1.37
N ASP A 60 -4.36 -13.53 -1.71
CA ASP A 60 -5.67 -13.12 -1.26
C ASP A 60 -5.85 -13.19 0.28
N ASP A 61 -5.33 -14.22 0.97
CA ASP A 61 -5.48 -14.38 2.42
C ASP A 61 -4.65 -13.35 3.19
N ASP A 62 -3.40 -13.12 2.78
CA ASP A 62 -2.53 -12.11 3.38
C ASP A 62 -3.07 -10.68 3.17
N LEU A 63 -3.60 -10.38 1.98
CA LEU A 63 -4.21 -9.08 1.70
C LEU A 63 -5.48 -8.86 2.53
N MET A 64 -6.31 -9.90 2.71
CA MET A 64 -7.49 -9.84 3.58
C MET A 64 -7.11 -9.72 5.06
N ALA A 65 -6.04 -10.40 5.50
CA ALA A 65 -5.50 -10.28 6.86
C ALA A 65 -5.00 -8.85 7.14
N LEU A 66 -4.25 -8.25 6.20
CA LEU A 66 -3.81 -6.86 6.28
C LEU A 66 -4.99 -5.88 6.29
N ALA A 67 -5.99 -6.08 5.43
CA ALA A 67 -7.18 -5.24 5.39
C ALA A 67 -7.95 -5.28 6.72
N ARG A 68 -8.03 -6.45 7.37
CA ARG A 68 -8.62 -6.59 8.71
C ARG A 68 -7.78 -5.86 9.77
N ALA A 69 -6.47 -6.02 9.76
CA ALA A 69 -5.57 -5.38 10.73
C ALA A 69 -5.62 -3.85 10.63
N VAL A 70 -5.66 -3.28 9.40
CA VAL A 70 -5.79 -1.84 9.18
C VAL A 70 -7.15 -1.32 9.68
N ARG A 71 -8.23 -2.09 9.46
CA ARG A 71 -9.55 -1.74 9.99
C ARG A 71 -9.52 -1.70 11.52
N GLU A 72 -8.98 -2.73 12.17
CA GLU A 72 -8.88 -2.79 13.63
C GLU A 72 -8.04 -1.64 14.20
N ALA A 73 -6.90 -1.34 13.58
CA ALA A 73 -6.05 -0.22 14.00
C ALA A 73 -6.74 1.14 13.86
N GLY A 74 -7.55 1.34 12.82
CA GLY A 74 -8.33 2.57 12.62
C GLY A 74 -9.54 2.72 13.56
N MET A 75 -10.02 1.64 14.18
CA MET A 75 -11.11 1.69 15.16
C MET A 75 -10.64 2.06 16.57
N LEU A 76 -9.33 1.99 16.86
CA LEU A 76 -8.76 2.38 18.15
C LEU A 76 -8.70 3.91 18.34
N ASP A 77 -8.76 4.67 17.25
CA ASP A 77 -8.78 6.15 17.29
C ASP A 77 -10.20 6.71 17.52
N ASP A 78 -11.23 5.87 17.61
CA ASP A 78 -12.65 6.26 17.53
C ASP A 78 -13.49 5.79 18.73
N GLU A 79 -12.93 5.80 19.96
CA GLU A 79 -13.75 5.74 21.19
C GLU A 79 -14.38 7.11 21.50
N VAL A 80 -15.11 7.67 20.53
CA VAL A 80 -16.17 8.65 20.75
C VAL A 80 -17.43 8.03 20.18
N ILE A 81 -18.14 7.26 20.99
CA ILE A 81 -19.45 6.69 20.62
C ILE A 81 -20.42 7.88 20.43
N PRO A 82 -20.91 8.18 19.21
CA PRO A 82 -22.05 9.06 19.06
C PRO A 82 -23.28 8.22 19.39
N ASP A 83 -24.01 8.61 20.44
CA ASP A 83 -25.27 7.99 20.84
C ASP A 83 -26.39 8.36 19.86
N SER A 84 -26.23 8.01 18.57
CA SER A 84 -27.24 7.97 17.49
C SER A 84 -26.56 7.78 16.13
N PRO A 85 -27.19 7.08 15.16
CA PRO A 85 -26.74 7.12 13.79
C PRO A 85 -26.94 8.55 13.26
N VAL A 86 -25.85 9.31 13.14
CA VAL A 86 -25.86 10.57 12.41
C VAL A 86 -25.91 10.18 10.93
N ASP A 87 -27.08 10.36 10.32
CA ASP A 87 -27.21 10.32 8.87
C ASP A 87 -26.37 11.50 8.35
N PRO A 88 -25.25 11.28 7.64
CA PRO A 88 -24.40 12.38 7.21
C PRO A 88 -25.18 13.20 6.20
N ASP A 89 -25.51 14.43 6.57
CA ASP A 89 -26.13 15.40 5.66
C ASP A 89 -25.15 15.62 4.49
N PRO A 90 -25.53 15.24 3.24
CA PRO A 90 -24.63 15.38 2.10
C PRO A 90 -24.19 16.83 1.85
N ASP A 91 -24.92 17.82 2.39
CA ASP A 91 -24.55 19.24 2.31
C ASP A 91 -23.50 19.67 3.35
N SER A 92 -23.21 18.85 4.37
CA SER A 92 -22.20 19.19 5.40
C SER A 92 -20.76 18.92 4.95
N VAL A 93 -20.61 18.06 3.94
CA VAL A 93 -19.34 17.54 3.44
C VAL A 93 -18.87 18.39 2.25
N ARG A 94 -17.83 19.22 2.45
CA ARG A 94 -17.35 20.18 1.44
C ARG A 94 -15.88 19.95 1.08
N VAL A 95 -15.58 19.95 -0.22
CA VAL A 95 -14.21 19.87 -0.74
C VAL A 95 -13.53 21.25 -0.56
N VAL A 96 -12.43 21.28 0.18
CA VAL A 96 -11.70 22.52 0.53
C VAL A 96 -10.46 22.72 -0.33
N ALA A 97 -9.89 21.64 -0.85
CA ALA A 97 -8.77 21.70 -1.80
C ALA A 97 -8.76 20.46 -2.69
N GLN A 98 -8.32 20.62 -3.94
CA GLN A 98 -8.15 19.52 -4.88
C GLN A 98 -6.84 19.67 -5.65
N ARG A 99 -6.04 18.59 -5.73
CA ARG A 99 -4.79 18.53 -6.50
C ARG A 99 -4.79 17.28 -7.36
N GLY A 100 -5.20 17.43 -8.62
CA GLY A 100 -5.36 16.30 -9.53
C GLY A 100 -6.54 15.42 -9.11
N HIS A 101 -6.27 14.15 -8.78
CA HIS A 101 -7.28 13.18 -8.33
C HIS A 101 -7.47 13.13 -6.81
N LEU A 102 -6.70 13.92 -6.05
CA LEU A 102 -6.80 13.98 -4.59
C LEU A 102 -7.63 15.19 -4.15
N SER A 103 -8.61 14.96 -3.29
CA SER A 103 -9.49 15.98 -2.71
C SER A 103 -9.44 15.94 -1.19
N VAL A 104 -9.30 17.11 -0.57
CA VAL A 104 -9.39 17.31 0.89
C VAL A 104 -10.79 17.80 1.20
N ILE A 105 -11.50 17.08 2.05
CA ILE A 105 -12.89 17.33 2.42
C ILE A 105 -12.94 17.67 3.90
N VAL A 106 -13.74 18.68 4.27
CA VAL A 106 -14.03 19.03 5.66
C VAL A 106 -15.51 18.85 5.90
N ASP A 107 -15.84 18.17 6.99
CA ASP A 107 -17.22 18.05 7.46
C ASP A 107 -17.53 19.19 8.43
N SER A 108 -18.50 20.02 8.04
CA SER A 108 -18.93 21.18 8.83
C SER A 108 -19.98 20.83 9.88
N SER A 109 -20.42 19.56 9.96
CA SER A 109 -21.30 19.06 11.01
C SER A 109 -20.63 19.08 12.40
N ALA A 110 -19.29 19.08 12.45
CA ALA A 110 -18.49 19.10 13.67
C ALA A 110 -18.13 20.53 14.14
N GLN A 111 -19.13 21.39 14.35
CA GLN A 111 -18.92 22.67 15.06
C GLN A 111 -19.21 22.48 16.55
N PRO A 112 -18.22 22.64 17.46
CA PRO A 112 -18.50 22.64 18.89
C PRO A 112 -19.29 23.90 19.28
N GLU A 113 -20.47 23.71 19.87
CA GLU A 113 -21.35 24.80 20.27
C GLU A 113 -20.66 25.80 21.23
N PRO A 114 -20.83 27.11 21.04
CA PRO A 114 -20.31 28.10 21.96
C PRO A 114 -21.08 28.08 23.29
N ARG A 115 -20.36 27.76 24.38
CA ARG A 115 -20.89 27.72 25.76
C ARG A 115 -21.67 28.99 26.14
N PRO A 116 -22.86 28.88 26.75
CA PRO A 116 -23.63 30.03 27.18
C PRO A 116 -22.91 30.77 28.32
N ARG A 117 -22.79 32.09 28.17
CA ARG A 117 -22.22 32.98 29.18
C ARG A 117 -23.21 33.06 30.35
N HIS A 118 -22.83 32.51 31.51
CA HIS A 118 -23.60 32.66 32.75
C HIS A 118 -23.85 34.15 33.05
N ALA A 119 -25.11 34.56 33.02
CA ALA A 119 -25.56 35.86 33.49
C ALA A 119 -25.39 35.91 35.02
N GLY A 120 -24.45 36.71 35.49
CA GLY A 120 -24.21 36.96 36.90
C GLY A 120 -25.41 37.67 37.55
N HIS A 121 -26.02 36.98 38.50
CA HIS A 121 -26.98 37.52 39.44
C HIS A 121 -26.26 38.34 40.54
N ARG A 122 -26.62 39.62 40.67
CA ARG A 122 -26.50 40.50 41.86
C ARG A 122 -27.21 41.82 41.50
N GLY A 123 -28.25 42.31 42.17
CA GLY A 123 -28.55 42.27 43.60
C GLY A 123 -28.18 43.62 44.21
N HIS A 124 -29.15 44.54 44.31
CA HIS A 124 -29.43 45.45 45.44
C HIS A 124 -30.58 46.41 45.09
#